data_AF-A0A484M885-F1
#
_entry.id   AF-A0A484M885-F1
#
_cell.length_a   1.000
_cell.length_b   1.000
_cell.length_c   1.000
_cell.angle_alpha   90.00
_cell.angle_beta   90.00
_cell.angle_gamma   90.00
#
_symmetry.space_group_name_H-M   'P 1'
#
loop_
_entity.id
_entity.type
_entity.pdbx_description
1 polymer ?
#
loop_
_entity_poly.entity_id
_entity_poly.type
_entity_poly.pdbx_seq_one_letter_code
_entity_poly.pdbx_strand_id
1 'polypeptide(L)'
;MLGDTAIAIHPEDPRYHHLHGKFAIHPFNGRKIPIVCDPIAVMEFGTGAVKITPAHDPSDFEVGKRHNLELINIFTDDGKINANGAPEFSGMPRFEARVAIIEALRRKGLYRGDKNNEMILNMCSRSNDVVEHLIKPQWYVNCKDMGKQALDAVTDEENMKMYILPKQYTAEWKRWLENIRDWCISRQIWWGHRIPAWYVTLDDDELKEFGSYKDHWVVARNEQEAQEEASRIFGGQIFQLSQDPDVLDTWFSSGLFPLSVLGWPDDAEDLKAFYPTSVLETGHDILFFWVARMVMFGIKLGGDVPFRKVYLHPLIRDAHGRKMSKSLGNVIDPLDVINGITIEGLQKKLEEKMKKRDLDLNKLKVAKEEQKKEFPNGIPECGTVVFVLLWFHIQLSLIK
;
A
#
# COMPACT_ATOMS: atom_id res chain seq x y z
N MET A 1 -3.63 19.21 13.49
CA MET A 1 -3.81 20.58 14.01
C MET A 1 -3.93 21.57 12.87
N LEU A 2 -2.87 21.82 12.09
CA LEU A 2 -2.93 22.82 11.01
C LEU A 2 -3.98 22.49 9.93
N GLY A 3 -4.32 21.22 9.72
CA GLY A 3 -5.38 20.75 8.82
C GLY A 3 -6.73 20.50 9.50
N ASP A 4 -6.94 20.95 10.74
CA ASP A 4 -8.17 20.66 11.48
C ASP A 4 -9.37 21.37 10.83
N THR A 5 -10.48 20.64 10.68
CA THR A 5 -11.75 21.14 10.12
C THR A 5 -12.96 20.88 11.01
N ALA A 6 -12.82 20.10 12.09
CA ALA A 6 -13.79 20.07 13.19
C ALA A 6 -13.12 19.67 14.51
N ILE A 7 -13.87 19.82 15.61
CA ILE A 7 -13.62 19.14 16.88
C ILE A 7 -14.83 18.22 17.12
N ALA A 8 -14.59 16.93 17.25
CA ALA A 8 -15.63 15.97 17.60
C ALA A 8 -15.72 15.80 19.12
N ILE A 9 -16.94 15.79 19.62
CA ILE A 9 -17.30 15.44 21.01
C ILE A 9 -18.27 14.26 20.98
N HIS A 10 -18.26 13.44 22.02
CA HIS A 10 -19.19 12.31 22.08
C HIS A 10 -20.63 12.85 22.24
N PRO A 11 -21.63 12.34 21.49
CA PRO A 11 -23.01 12.83 21.57
C PRO A 11 -23.59 12.82 22.99
N GLU A 12 -23.17 11.84 23.79
CA GLU A 12 -23.65 11.62 25.16
C GLU A 12 -22.74 12.26 26.24
N ASP A 13 -21.69 13.02 25.89
CA ASP A 13 -20.81 13.64 26.88
C ASP A 13 -21.43 14.93 27.46
N PRO A 14 -21.91 14.92 28.72
CA PRO A 14 -22.58 16.07 29.30
C PRO A 14 -21.64 17.27 29.50
N ARG A 15 -20.30 17.04 29.53
CA ARG A 15 -19.30 18.10 29.71
C ARG A 15 -19.27 19.06 28.54
N TYR A 16 -19.52 18.57 27.31
CA TYR A 16 -19.34 19.35 26.08
C TYR A 16 -20.58 19.46 25.21
N HIS A 17 -21.67 18.73 25.48
CA HIS A 17 -22.88 18.74 24.64
C HIS A 17 -23.39 20.16 24.33
N HIS A 18 -23.28 21.08 25.30
CA HIS A 18 -23.63 22.51 25.17
C HIS A 18 -22.75 23.33 24.19
N LEU A 19 -21.69 22.72 23.63
CA LEU A 19 -20.80 23.30 22.63
C LEU A 19 -21.11 22.83 21.21
N HIS A 20 -21.98 21.82 21.03
CA HIS A 20 -22.38 21.37 19.71
C HIS A 20 -22.98 22.52 18.88
N GLY A 21 -22.56 22.63 17.61
CA GLY A 21 -22.97 23.70 16.70
C GLY A 21 -22.26 25.04 16.93
N LYS A 22 -21.42 25.16 17.95
CA LYS A 22 -20.52 26.32 18.14
C LYS A 22 -19.22 26.13 17.38
N PHE A 23 -18.39 27.18 17.40
CA PHE A 23 -17.10 27.21 16.72
C PHE A 23 -15.96 27.49 17.69
N ALA A 24 -14.85 26.79 17.52
CA ALA A 24 -13.55 27.16 18.06
C ALA A 24 -12.76 27.98 17.03
N ILE A 25 -11.87 28.86 17.48
CA ILE A 25 -10.97 29.60 16.59
C ILE A 25 -9.62 28.89 16.55
N HIS A 26 -9.17 28.51 15.36
CA HIS A 26 -7.88 27.85 15.22
C HIS A 26 -6.73 28.82 15.52
N PRO A 27 -5.76 28.43 16.37
CA PRO A 27 -4.79 29.37 16.97
C PRO A 27 -3.77 29.99 16.01
N PHE A 28 -3.59 29.42 14.81
CA PHE A 28 -2.54 29.83 13.85
C PHE A 28 -3.07 30.41 12.54
N ASN A 29 -4.25 29.98 12.08
CA ASN A 29 -4.82 30.42 10.80
C ASN A 29 -6.19 31.11 10.97
N GLY A 30 -6.71 31.21 12.20
CA GLY A 30 -7.95 31.91 12.50
C GLY A 30 -9.23 31.25 11.98
N ARG A 31 -9.15 30.05 11.35
CA ARG A 31 -10.33 29.34 10.85
C ARG A 31 -11.31 29.06 11.98
N LYS A 32 -12.60 29.21 11.69
CA LYS A 32 -13.69 28.78 12.58
C LYS A 32 -13.89 27.29 12.40
N ILE A 33 -13.56 26.52 13.44
CA ILE A 33 -13.66 25.07 13.47
C ILE A 33 -14.98 24.69 14.16
N PRO A 34 -15.95 24.08 13.46
CA PRO A 34 -17.19 23.63 14.07
C PRO A 34 -16.95 22.53 15.13
N ILE A 35 -17.80 22.52 16.16
CA ILE A 35 -17.84 21.46 17.17
C ILE A 35 -19.03 20.55 16.86
N VAL A 36 -18.73 19.29 16.52
CA VAL A 36 -19.71 18.30 16.05
C VAL A 36 -19.85 17.14 17.03
N CYS A 37 -21.04 16.54 17.11
CA CYS A 37 -21.25 15.32 17.89
C CYS A 37 -20.97 14.11 17.00
N ASP A 38 -19.98 13.28 17.36
CA ASP A 38 -19.64 12.07 16.62
C ASP A 38 -19.12 10.98 17.56
N PRO A 39 -19.55 9.70 17.41
CA PRO A 39 -19.13 8.62 18.28
C PRO A 39 -17.65 8.24 18.16
N ILE A 40 -16.89 8.83 17.22
CA ILE A 40 -15.42 8.68 17.18
C ILE A 40 -14.75 9.21 18.46
N ALA A 41 -15.35 10.20 19.12
CA ALA A 41 -14.81 10.79 20.33
C ALA A 41 -15.06 9.85 21.52
N VAL A 42 -13.99 9.34 22.13
CA VAL A 42 -14.06 8.48 23.32
C VAL A 42 -14.00 9.35 24.57
N MET A 43 -15.03 9.31 25.41
CA MET A 43 -15.20 10.24 26.56
C MET A 43 -14.05 10.13 27.59
N GLU A 44 -13.54 8.92 27.80
CA GLU A 44 -12.49 8.61 28.78
C GLU A 44 -11.08 8.89 28.23
N PHE A 45 -10.93 9.06 26.91
CA PHE A 45 -9.64 9.26 26.28
C PHE A 45 -9.28 10.75 26.19
N GLY A 46 -8.10 11.11 26.71
CA GLY A 46 -7.62 12.49 26.70
C GLY A 46 -8.60 13.44 27.39
N THR A 47 -9.11 14.43 26.66
CA THR A 47 -10.10 15.38 27.18
C THR A 47 -11.55 14.96 26.92
N GLY A 48 -11.79 13.88 26.17
CA GLY A 48 -13.12 13.50 25.65
C GLY A 48 -13.53 14.25 24.37
N ALA A 49 -12.68 15.14 23.87
CA ALA A 49 -12.85 15.85 22.59
C ALA A 49 -11.64 15.60 21.69
N VAL A 50 -11.87 15.36 20.41
CA VAL A 50 -10.81 15.02 19.45
C VAL A 50 -10.82 15.99 18.27
N LYS A 51 -9.64 16.44 17.86
CA LYS A 51 -9.48 17.20 16.60
C LYS A 51 -9.82 16.30 15.42
N ILE A 52 -10.43 16.84 14.38
CA ILE A 52 -10.75 16.11 13.15
C ILE A 52 -9.95 16.72 11.99
N THR A 53 -9.11 15.90 11.37
CA THR A 53 -8.19 16.21 10.27
C THR A 53 -8.45 15.32 9.05
N PRO A 54 -9.57 15.51 8.33
CA PRO A 54 -10.04 14.55 7.32
C PRO A 54 -9.04 14.24 6.20
N ALA A 55 -8.19 15.19 5.83
CA ALA A 55 -7.22 14.99 4.76
C ALA A 55 -5.98 14.16 5.15
N HIS A 56 -5.80 13.85 6.44
CA HIS A 56 -4.56 13.32 7.00
C HIS A 56 -4.72 12.15 7.97
N ASP A 57 -5.95 11.69 8.22
CA ASP A 57 -6.21 10.47 8.98
C ASP A 57 -7.44 9.73 8.39
N PRO A 58 -7.38 8.41 8.16
CA PRO A 58 -8.49 7.67 7.58
C PRO A 58 -9.77 7.65 8.42
N SER A 59 -9.65 7.69 9.75
CA SER A 59 -10.82 7.71 10.66
C SER A 59 -11.46 9.10 10.63
N ASP A 60 -10.63 10.14 10.67
CA ASP A 60 -11.07 11.53 10.52
C ASP A 60 -11.70 11.78 9.14
N PHE A 61 -11.23 11.12 8.09
CA PHE A 61 -11.79 11.21 6.74
C PHE A 61 -13.26 10.74 6.72
N GLU A 62 -13.56 9.64 7.40
CA GLU A 62 -14.93 9.13 7.50
C GLU A 62 -15.82 10.03 8.36
N VAL A 63 -15.29 10.67 9.41
CA VAL A 63 -16.00 11.73 10.15
C VAL A 63 -16.27 12.93 9.23
N GLY A 64 -15.26 13.32 8.45
CA GLY A 64 -15.36 14.39 7.45
C GLY A 64 -16.49 14.16 6.47
N LYS A 65 -16.64 12.93 5.96
CA LYS A 65 -17.78 12.55 5.12
C LYS A 65 -19.12 12.64 5.85
N ARG A 66 -19.23 12.08 7.06
CA ARG A 66 -20.49 12.07 7.83
C ARG A 66 -21.01 13.47 8.14
N HIS A 67 -20.10 14.41 8.41
CA HIS A 67 -20.43 15.79 8.78
C HIS A 67 -20.22 16.80 7.65
N ASN A 68 -19.94 16.35 6.43
CA ASN A 68 -19.67 17.18 5.25
C ASN A 68 -18.60 18.27 5.51
N LEU A 69 -17.49 17.87 6.16
CA LEU A 69 -16.38 18.75 6.48
C LEU A 69 -15.47 18.96 5.27
N GLU A 70 -14.83 20.12 5.22
CA GLU A 70 -13.82 20.43 4.23
C GLU A 70 -12.61 19.50 4.35
N LEU A 71 -12.04 19.10 3.21
CA LEU A 71 -10.83 18.29 3.13
C LEU A 71 -9.62 19.20 2.84
N ILE A 72 -8.92 19.63 3.88
CA ILE A 72 -7.80 20.56 3.74
C ILE A 72 -6.46 19.83 3.81
N ASN A 73 -5.80 19.65 2.67
CA ASN A 73 -4.44 19.13 2.60
C ASN A 73 -3.43 20.23 2.99
N ILE A 74 -2.59 19.95 4.00
CA ILE A 74 -1.54 20.87 4.47
C ILE A 74 -0.13 20.48 4.02
N PHE A 75 0.04 19.38 3.30
CA PHE A 75 1.36 18.91 2.90
C PHE A 75 1.57 19.05 1.39
N THR A 76 2.82 19.31 1.02
CA THR A 76 3.35 19.10 -0.33
C THR A 76 3.75 17.63 -0.52
N ASP A 77 3.97 17.22 -1.77
CA ASP A 77 4.40 15.85 -2.10
C ASP A 77 5.77 15.48 -1.48
N ASP A 78 6.62 16.46 -1.17
CA ASP A 78 7.91 16.27 -0.47
C ASP A 78 7.80 16.37 1.07
N GLY A 79 6.59 16.36 1.62
CA GLY A 79 6.35 16.27 3.07
C GLY A 79 6.64 17.56 3.85
N LYS A 80 6.60 18.71 3.17
CA LYS A 80 6.66 20.04 3.79
C LYS A 80 5.26 20.61 3.98
N ILE A 81 5.14 21.56 4.89
CA ILE A 81 3.89 22.31 5.08
C ILE A 81 3.66 23.25 3.89
N ASN A 82 2.47 23.21 3.30
CA ASN A 82 2.04 24.12 2.23
C ASN A 82 1.34 25.38 2.79
N ALA A 83 0.81 26.23 1.92
CA ALA A 83 0.14 27.47 2.30
C ALA A 83 -1.09 27.29 3.21
N ASN A 84 -1.77 26.14 3.16
CA ASN A 84 -2.93 25.85 4.01
C ASN A 84 -2.55 25.60 5.48
N GLY A 85 -1.27 25.31 5.76
CA GLY A 85 -0.76 25.00 7.09
C GLY A 85 -0.40 26.21 7.95
N ALA A 86 -0.87 27.41 7.57
CA ALA A 86 -0.51 28.72 8.14
C ALA A 86 0.88 29.24 7.69
N PRO A 87 0.99 30.56 7.42
CA PRO A 87 2.24 31.15 6.91
C PRO A 87 3.47 30.92 7.79
N GLU A 88 3.31 30.87 9.11
CA GLU A 88 4.41 30.68 10.08
C GLU A 88 5.13 29.34 9.90
N PHE A 89 4.46 28.30 9.39
CA PHE A 89 5.02 26.95 9.25
C PHE A 89 5.28 26.54 7.80
N SER A 90 4.87 27.35 6.83
CA SER A 90 4.99 27.05 5.40
C SER A 90 6.44 26.77 5.01
N GLY A 91 6.65 25.70 4.26
CA GLY A 91 7.97 25.22 3.81
C GLY A 91 8.74 24.36 4.83
N MET A 92 8.28 24.27 6.09
CA MET A 92 8.93 23.43 7.09
C MET A 92 8.68 21.93 6.82
N PRO A 93 9.69 21.06 6.98
CA PRO A 93 9.48 19.62 7.02
C PRO A 93 8.51 19.22 8.15
N ARG A 94 7.65 18.22 7.90
CA ARG A 94 6.56 17.84 8.82
C ARG A 94 6.95 17.62 10.29
N PHE A 95 8.12 17.05 10.57
CA PHE A 95 8.59 16.81 11.94
C PHE A 95 9.18 18.05 12.60
N GLU A 96 9.84 18.91 11.83
CA GLU A 96 10.29 20.22 12.31
C GLU A 96 9.09 21.12 12.62
N ALA A 97 8.10 21.13 11.73
CA ALA A 97 6.84 21.84 11.93
C ALA A 97 6.14 21.39 13.22
N ARG A 98 6.15 20.08 13.55
CA ARG A 98 5.60 19.56 14.80
C ARG A 98 6.23 20.21 16.03
N VAL A 99 7.56 20.36 16.06
CA VAL A 99 8.28 21.01 17.16
C VAL A 99 7.97 22.51 17.20
N ALA A 100 8.02 23.17 16.04
CA ALA A 100 7.72 24.60 15.94
C ALA A 100 6.30 24.95 16.41
N ILE A 101 5.31 24.11 16.10
CA ILE A 101 3.93 24.24 16.56
C ILE A 101 3.85 24.21 18.09
N ILE A 102 4.56 23.28 18.74
CA ILE A 102 4.55 23.16 20.20
C ILE A 102 5.11 24.44 20.84
N GLU A 103 6.23 24.94 20.33
CA GLU A 103 6.81 26.21 20.79
C GLU A 103 5.89 27.41 20.56
N ALA A 104 5.21 27.45 19.42
CA ALA A 104 4.26 28.52 19.12
C ALA A 104 3.02 28.45 20.04
N LEU A 105 2.53 27.25 20.38
CA LEU A 105 1.48 27.06 21.38
C LEU A 105 1.91 27.51 22.78
N ARG A 106 3.18 27.24 23.16
CA ARG A 106 3.76 27.71 24.43
C ARG A 106 3.81 29.22 24.49
N ARG A 107 4.33 29.88 23.44
CA ARG A 107 4.37 31.35 23.33
C ARG A 107 2.98 31.99 23.41
N LYS A 108 1.95 31.34 22.88
CA LYS A 108 0.55 31.80 22.95
C LYS A 108 -0.15 31.46 24.28
N GLY A 109 0.49 30.76 25.21
CA GLY A 109 -0.13 30.32 26.47
C GLY A 109 -1.25 29.28 26.28
N LEU A 110 -1.30 28.60 25.14
CA LEU A 110 -2.34 27.63 24.79
C LEU A 110 -1.92 26.17 25.02
N TYR A 111 -0.62 25.93 25.17
CA TYR A 111 -0.09 24.61 25.47
C TYR A 111 -0.52 24.13 26.87
N ARG A 112 -0.90 22.86 27.00
CA ARG A 112 -1.40 22.24 28.26
C ARG A 112 -0.58 21.02 28.69
N GLY A 113 0.60 20.84 28.12
CA GLY A 113 1.49 19.71 28.38
C GLY A 113 1.36 18.58 27.37
N ASP A 114 2.24 17.60 27.51
CA ASP A 114 2.25 16.34 26.77
C ASP A 114 2.56 15.18 27.71
N LYS A 115 2.29 13.96 27.22
CA LYS A 115 2.65 12.71 27.89
C LYS A 115 3.16 11.75 26.82
N ASN A 116 4.12 10.91 27.20
CA ASN A 116 4.54 9.81 26.35
C ASN A 116 3.34 8.89 26.09
N ASN A 117 3.12 8.57 24.82
CA ASN A 117 2.07 7.68 24.37
C ASN A 117 2.68 6.67 23.41
N GLU A 118 2.66 5.40 23.79
CA GLU A 118 3.05 4.33 22.88
C GLU A 118 2.04 4.26 21.73
N MET A 119 2.54 4.19 20.51
CA MET A 119 1.71 4.15 19.31
C MET A 119 2.36 3.28 18.25
N ILE A 120 1.52 2.74 17.37
CA ILE A 120 1.96 2.00 16.19
C ILE A 120 2.06 2.99 15.04
N LEU A 121 3.27 3.16 14.50
CA LEU A 121 3.50 3.97 13.31
C LEU A 121 3.52 3.08 12.07
N ASN A 122 2.78 3.49 11.05
CA ASN A 122 2.84 2.85 9.74
C ASN A 122 4.13 3.28 9.04
N MET A 123 4.99 2.30 8.77
CA MET A 123 6.28 2.53 8.13
C MET A 123 6.23 2.00 6.70
N CYS A 124 6.81 2.74 5.76
CA CYS A 124 6.99 2.27 4.41
C CYS A 124 7.90 1.04 4.42
N SER A 125 7.43 -0.07 3.85
CA SER A 125 8.17 -1.35 3.82
C SER A 125 9.49 -1.30 3.05
N ARG A 126 9.72 -0.23 2.27
CA ARG A 126 10.93 -0.04 1.45
C ARG A 126 11.88 0.99 2.03
N SER A 127 11.41 2.22 2.27
CA SER A 127 12.25 3.31 2.79
C SER A 127 12.39 3.31 4.30
N ASN A 128 11.49 2.62 5.02
CA ASN A 128 11.37 2.71 6.48
C ASN A 128 11.15 4.13 6.98
N ASP A 129 10.54 4.99 6.16
CA ASP A 129 10.01 6.29 6.60
C ASP A 129 8.55 6.13 7.07
N VAL A 130 8.08 7.08 7.88
CA VAL A 130 6.69 7.14 8.35
C VAL A 130 5.78 7.47 7.17
N VAL A 131 4.73 6.66 6.99
CA VAL A 131 3.71 6.88 5.95
C VAL A 131 2.80 8.03 6.37
N GLU A 132 2.68 9.02 5.48
CA GLU A 132 1.74 10.13 5.63
C GLU A 132 0.48 9.87 4.81
N HIS A 133 -0.68 10.22 5.39
CA HIS A 133 -1.95 10.20 4.67
C HIS A 133 -2.18 11.53 3.97
N LEU A 134 -2.50 11.45 2.68
CA LEU A 134 -2.71 12.60 1.80
C LEU A 134 -3.92 12.32 0.90
N ILE A 135 -4.74 13.35 0.69
CA ILE A 135 -5.78 13.32 -0.34
C ILE A 135 -5.11 13.66 -1.67
N LYS A 136 -5.10 12.70 -2.57
CA LYS A 136 -4.59 12.84 -3.92
C LYS A 136 -5.53 12.14 -4.90
N PRO A 137 -5.87 12.76 -6.05
CA PRO A 137 -6.52 12.04 -7.14
C PRO A 137 -5.67 10.83 -7.55
N GLN A 138 -6.29 9.65 -7.63
CA GLN A 138 -5.61 8.40 -7.96
C GLN A 138 -6.60 7.47 -8.69
N TRP A 139 -6.06 6.48 -9.39
CA TRP A 139 -6.84 5.45 -10.06
C TRP A 139 -7.16 4.31 -9.11
N TYR A 140 -8.44 3.97 -9.02
CA TYR A 140 -8.93 2.88 -8.19
C TYR A 140 -9.69 1.85 -9.01
N VAL A 141 -9.50 0.58 -8.66
CA VAL A 141 -10.32 -0.53 -9.16
C VAL A 141 -11.33 -0.91 -8.08
N ASN A 142 -12.62 -0.89 -8.46
CA ASN A 142 -13.67 -1.40 -7.59
C ASN A 142 -13.48 -2.90 -7.38
N CYS A 143 -13.24 -3.30 -6.12
CA CYS A 143 -12.91 -4.68 -5.80
C CYS A 143 -14.09 -5.49 -5.26
N LYS A 144 -15.27 -4.87 -5.07
CA LYS A 144 -16.37 -5.46 -4.31
C LYS A 144 -16.89 -6.74 -4.96
N ASP A 145 -17.28 -6.66 -6.23
CA ASP A 145 -17.89 -7.80 -6.92
C ASP A 145 -16.86 -8.91 -7.21
N MET A 146 -15.67 -8.54 -7.68
CA MET A 146 -14.60 -9.49 -7.94
C MET A 146 -14.11 -10.17 -6.65
N GLY A 147 -14.04 -9.42 -5.54
CA GLY A 147 -13.66 -9.94 -4.23
C GLY A 147 -14.69 -10.92 -3.70
N LYS A 148 -15.99 -10.64 -3.87
CA LYS A 148 -17.06 -11.58 -3.55
C LYS A 148 -16.96 -12.86 -4.38
N GLN A 149 -16.76 -12.75 -5.70
CA GLN A 149 -16.61 -13.92 -6.56
C GLN A 149 -15.39 -14.78 -6.18
N ALA A 150 -14.28 -14.14 -5.80
CA ALA A 150 -13.08 -14.81 -5.31
C ALA A 150 -13.31 -15.49 -3.93
N LEU A 151 -14.16 -14.91 -3.09
CA LEU A 151 -14.57 -15.48 -1.81
C LEU A 151 -15.42 -16.75 -2.03
N ASP A 152 -16.46 -16.62 -2.84
CA ASP A 152 -17.40 -17.69 -3.15
C ASP A 152 -16.68 -18.87 -3.81
N ALA A 153 -15.68 -18.61 -4.66
CA ALA A 153 -14.87 -19.64 -5.33
C ALA A 153 -14.18 -20.65 -4.38
N VAL A 154 -13.97 -20.28 -3.11
CA VAL A 154 -13.34 -21.11 -2.07
C VAL A 154 -14.33 -21.53 -0.97
N THR A 155 -15.39 -20.75 -0.74
CA THR A 155 -16.26 -20.91 0.44
C THR A 155 -17.67 -21.40 0.15
N ASP A 156 -18.13 -21.35 -1.10
CA ASP A 156 -19.40 -21.97 -1.51
C ASP A 156 -19.20 -23.49 -1.65
N GLU A 157 -19.68 -24.27 -0.68
CA GLU A 157 -19.52 -25.73 -0.67
C GLU A 157 -20.24 -26.42 -1.83
N GLU A 158 -21.28 -25.82 -2.40
CA GLU A 158 -22.06 -26.40 -3.50
C GLU A 158 -21.38 -26.16 -4.86
N ASN A 159 -20.74 -25.00 -5.04
CA ASN A 159 -20.12 -24.59 -6.31
C ASN A 159 -18.61 -24.26 -6.18
N MET A 160 -17.92 -24.86 -5.20
CA MET A 160 -16.51 -24.58 -4.93
C MET A 160 -15.65 -24.82 -6.17
N LYS A 161 -14.92 -23.79 -6.60
CA LYS A 161 -14.10 -23.83 -7.82
C LYS A 161 -12.61 -23.97 -7.55
N MET A 162 -12.17 -23.64 -6.34
CA MET A 162 -10.77 -23.55 -5.96
C MET A 162 -10.54 -24.01 -4.52
N TYR A 163 -9.45 -24.74 -4.28
CA TYR A 163 -9.03 -25.18 -2.95
C TYR A 163 -7.78 -24.44 -2.48
N ILE A 164 -7.74 -24.02 -1.23
CA ILE A 164 -6.53 -23.48 -0.59
C ILE A 164 -5.95 -24.54 0.36
N LEU A 165 -4.67 -24.83 0.17
CA LEU A 165 -3.88 -25.75 0.97
C LEU A 165 -2.71 -25.00 1.59
N PRO A 166 -2.39 -25.21 2.87
CA PRO A 166 -3.20 -25.88 3.88
C PRO A 166 -4.55 -25.20 4.18
N LYS A 167 -5.53 -25.97 4.67
CA LYS A 167 -6.93 -25.50 4.86
C LYS A 167 -7.07 -24.30 5.79
N GLN A 168 -6.17 -24.12 6.77
CA GLN A 168 -6.26 -23.00 7.72
C GLN A 168 -6.30 -21.64 7.03
N TYR A 169 -5.60 -21.47 5.90
CA TYR A 169 -5.54 -20.23 5.14
C TYR A 169 -6.88 -19.79 4.53
N THR A 170 -7.87 -20.69 4.51
CA THR A 170 -9.25 -20.37 4.09
C THR A 170 -9.90 -19.36 5.04
N ALA A 171 -9.57 -19.39 6.33
CA ALA A 171 -10.09 -18.44 7.30
C ALA A 171 -9.54 -17.02 7.05
N GLU A 172 -8.24 -16.89 6.79
CA GLU A 172 -7.65 -15.60 6.40
C GLU A 172 -8.15 -15.12 5.04
N TRP A 173 -8.34 -16.03 4.07
CA TRP A 173 -8.96 -15.73 2.77
C TRP A 173 -10.34 -15.06 2.95
N LYS A 174 -11.20 -15.70 3.74
CA LYS A 174 -12.54 -15.20 4.07
C LYS A 174 -12.47 -13.82 4.73
N ARG A 175 -11.72 -13.70 5.83
CA ARG A 175 -11.61 -12.45 6.58
C ARG A 175 -11.14 -11.29 5.71
N TRP A 176 -10.20 -11.52 4.80
CA TRP A 176 -9.65 -10.46 3.97
C TRP A 176 -10.62 -10.04 2.86
N LEU A 177 -11.25 -10.99 2.16
CA LEU A 177 -12.17 -10.67 1.06
C LEU A 177 -13.51 -10.10 1.53
N GLU A 178 -14.01 -10.50 2.70
CA GLU A 178 -15.22 -9.89 3.30
C GLU A 178 -15.02 -8.39 3.59
N ASN A 179 -13.78 -7.96 3.82
CA ASN A 179 -13.41 -6.58 4.16
C ASN A 179 -12.63 -5.89 3.04
N ILE A 180 -12.70 -6.41 1.81
CA ILE A 180 -11.96 -5.85 0.68
C ILE A 180 -12.40 -4.41 0.39
N ARG A 181 -11.42 -3.54 0.14
CA ARG A 181 -11.64 -2.16 -0.28
C ARG A 181 -11.20 -1.97 -1.73
N ASP A 182 -11.65 -0.88 -2.33
CA ASP A 182 -11.18 -0.46 -3.64
C ASP A 182 -9.66 -0.32 -3.64
N TRP A 183 -9.05 -0.81 -4.71
CA TRP A 183 -7.61 -0.93 -4.80
C TRP A 183 -7.05 0.25 -5.58
N CYS A 184 -6.24 1.08 -4.93
CA CYS A 184 -5.46 2.11 -5.60
C CYS A 184 -4.39 1.45 -6.49
N ILE A 185 -4.53 1.59 -7.80
CA ILE A 185 -3.66 0.96 -8.81
C ILE A 185 -2.64 1.93 -9.39
N SER A 186 -2.75 3.23 -9.19
CA SER A 186 -1.76 4.20 -9.67
C SER A 186 -0.59 4.38 -8.71
N ARG A 187 0.61 4.59 -9.25
CA ARG A 187 1.85 4.79 -8.51
C ARG A 187 2.65 5.91 -9.16
N GLN A 188 3.12 6.85 -8.35
CA GLN A 188 4.00 7.95 -8.74
C GLN A 188 5.47 7.49 -8.75
N ILE A 189 5.77 6.45 -9.52
CA ILE A 189 7.14 5.89 -9.66
C ILE A 189 7.48 5.75 -11.15
N TRP A 190 8.77 5.64 -11.45
CA TRP A 190 9.22 5.61 -12.85
C TRP A 190 9.14 4.21 -13.48
N TRP A 191 9.17 3.15 -12.66
CA TRP A 191 9.14 1.78 -13.14
C TRP A 191 7.74 1.18 -13.04
N GLY A 192 7.13 0.93 -14.19
CA GLY A 192 5.83 0.29 -14.31
C GLY A 192 5.21 0.55 -15.67
N HIS A 193 4.03 -0.03 -15.89
CA HIS A 193 3.28 0.21 -17.13
C HIS A 193 2.53 1.54 -16.98
N ARG A 194 2.73 2.49 -17.89
CA ARG A 194 1.99 3.76 -17.85
C ARG A 194 0.49 3.50 -17.94
N ILE A 195 -0.28 4.23 -17.14
CA ILE A 195 -1.74 4.12 -17.18
C ILE A 195 -2.21 4.61 -18.57
N PRO A 196 -3.09 3.88 -19.27
CA PRO A 196 -3.61 4.26 -20.58
C PRO A 196 -4.72 5.32 -20.46
N ALA A 197 -4.50 6.32 -19.61
CA ALA A 197 -5.39 7.45 -19.38
C ALA A 197 -4.70 8.73 -19.86
N TRP A 198 -5.47 9.61 -20.48
CA TRP A 198 -5.02 10.83 -21.11
C TRP A 198 -5.86 11.98 -20.60
N TYR A 199 -5.19 13.03 -20.16
CA TYR A 199 -5.83 14.27 -19.75
C TYR A 199 -5.91 15.20 -20.96
N VAL A 200 -7.10 15.74 -21.18
CA VAL A 200 -7.38 16.79 -22.15
C VAL A 200 -7.23 18.13 -21.45
N THR A 201 -6.44 19.05 -22.01
CA THR A 201 -6.42 20.45 -21.59
C THR A 201 -7.01 21.28 -22.71
N LEU A 202 -8.17 21.90 -22.48
CA LEU A 202 -8.83 22.76 -23.46
C LEU A 202 -8.18 24.14 -23.48
N ASP A 203 -8.20 24.83 -24.63
CA ASP A 203 -7.65 26.19 -24.74
C ASP A 203 -8.45 27.23 -23.94
N ASP A 204 -9.73 26.98 -23.68
CA ASP A 204 -10.62 27.84 -22.90
C ASP A 204 -10.72 27.48 -21.40
N ASP A 205 -10.05 26.42 -20.94
CA ASP A 205 -9.97 26.07 -19.51
C ASP A 205 -9.43 27.23 -18.66
N GLU A 206 -10.09 27.53 -17.55
CA GLU A 206 -9.61 28.54 -16.58
C GLU A 206 -8.32 28.07 -15.90
N LEU A 207 -8.24 26.77 -15.57
CA LEU A 207 -7.08 26.14 -14.95
C LEU A 207 -6.37 25.23 -15.95
N LYS A 208 -5.14 25.58 -16.33
CA LYS A 208 -4.31 24.76 -17.22
C LYS A 208 -3.54 23.65 -16.51
N GLU A 209 -3.65 23.56 -15.18
CA GLU A 209 -2.94 22.56 -14.40
C GLU A 209 -3.51 21.16 -14.67
N PHE A 210 -2.61 20.18 -14.83
CA PHE A 210 -2.97 18.79 -15.10
C PHE A 210 -3.85 18.20 -13.99
N GLY A 211 -4.97 17.57 -14.36
CA GLY A 211 -5.89 16.96 -13.40
C GLY A 211 -6.80 17.95 -12.64
N SER A 212 -6.86 19.22 -13.04
CA SER A 212 -7.74 20.24 -12.44
C SER A 212 -9.22 19.87 -12.56
N TYR A 213 -9.60 19.30 -13.69
CA TYR A 213 -10.97 18.94 -14.01
C TYR A 213 -11.14 17.42 -14.03
N LYS A 214 -12.25 16.92 -13.45
CA LYS A 214 -12.49 15.47 -13.33
C LYS A 214 -13.01 14.84 -14.61
N ASP A 215 -13.67 15.61 -15.46
CA ASP A 215 -14.31 15.20 -16.70
C ASP A 215 -13.40 15.29 -17.93
N HIS A 216 -12.14 15.72 -17.75
CA HIS A 216 -11.15 15.90 -18.81
C HIS A 216 -10.31 14.64 -19.09
N TRP A 217 -10.66 13.51 -18.47
CA TRP A 217 -9.94 12.24 -18.64
C TRP A 217 -10.57 11.37 -19.71
N VAL A 218 -9.75 10.89 -20.65
CA VAL A 218 -10.11 9.87 -21.65
C VAL A 218 -9.21 8.65 -21.48
N VAL A 219 -9.75 7.44 -21.70
CA VAL A 219 -9.00 6.17 -21.56
C VAL A 219 -8.89 5.51 -22.93
N ALA A 220 -7.67 5.25 -23.37
CA ALA A 220 -7.39 4.74 -24.72
C ALA A 220 -6.04 4.02 -24.78
N ARG A 221 -5.89 3.02 -25.64
CA ARG A 221 -4.70 2.14 -25.66
C ARG A 221 -3.44 2.86 -26.13
N ASN A 222 -3.60 3.89 -26.96
CA ASN A 222 -2.53 4.67 -27.54
C ASN A 222 -3.01 6.12 -27.79
N GLU A 223 -2.07 6.98 -28.18
CA GLU A 223 -2.33 8.41 -28.40
C GLU A 223 -3.34 8.68 -29.53
N GLN A 224 -3.32 7.86 -30.58
CA GLN A 224 -4.24 8.01 -31.71
C GLN A 224 -5.69 7.75 -31.26
N GLU A 225 -5.95 6.63 -30.59
CA GLU A 225 -7.26 6.33 -30.02
C GLU A 225 -7.70 7.40 -29.00
N ALA A 226 -6.76 7.93 -28.21
CA ALA A 226 -7.03 9.01 -27.27
C ALA A 226 -7.46 10.30 -27.98
N GLN A 227 -6.79 10.65 -29.09
CA GLN A 227 -7.12 11.81 -29.92
C GLN A 227 -8.49 11.69 -30.56
N GLU A 228 -8.84 10.51 -31.08
CA GLU A 228 -10.15 10.22 -31.66
C GLU A 228 -11.25 10.36 -30.60
N GLU A 229 -11.04 9.77 -29.41
CA GLU A 229 -12.02 9.83 -28.32
C GLU A 229 -12.16 11.24 -27.73
N ALA A 230 -11.06 11.96 -27.54
CA ALA A 230 -11.08 13.36 -27.09
C ALA A 230 -11.80 14.25 -28.11
N SER A 231 -11.55 14.05 -29.41
CA SER A 231 -12.25 14.81 -30.47
C SER A 231 -13.76 14.52 -30.50
N ARG A 232 -14.16 13.31 -30.10
CA ARG A 232 -15.57 12.92 -29.99
C ARG A 232 -16.26 13.58 -28.79
N ILE A 233 -15.58 13.69 -27.65
CA ILE A 233 -16.13 14.26 -26.40
C ILE A 233 -16.10 15.79 -26.43
N PHE A 234 -14.98 16.38 -26.85
CA PHE A 234 -14.71 17.83 -26.84
C PHE A 234 -14.77 18.46 -28.23
N GLY A 235 -15.59 17.87 -29.12
CA GLY A 235 -15.64 18.26 -30.53
C GLY A 235 -15.88 19.75 -30.75
N GLY A 236 -15.05 20.36 -31.61
CA GLY A 236 -15.12 21.79 -31.93
C GLY A 236 -14.26 22.69 -31.02
N GLN A 237 -13.62 22.14 -29.99
CA GLN A 237 -12.66 22.86 -29.16
C GLN A 237 -11.22 22.53 -29.57
N ILE A 238 -10.32 23.47 -29.31
CA ILE A 238 -8.87 23.24 -29.43
C ILE A 238 -8.38 22.68 -28.11
N PHE A 239 -7.65 21.57 -28.16
CA PHE A 239 -7.17 20.91 -26.96
C PHE A 239 -5.77 20.33 -27.15
N GLN A 240 -5.10 20.08 -26.02
CA GLN A 240 -3.85 19.33 -25.92
C GLN A 240 -4.07 18.05 -25.12
N LEU A 241 -3.42 16.97 -25.52
CA LEU A 241 -3.42 15.71 -24.80
C LEU A 241 -2.14 15.51 -24.01
N SER A 242 -2.28 14.94 -22.81
CA SER A 242 -1.16 14.51 -21.99
C SER A 242 -1.49 13.18 -21.32
N GLN A 243 -0.72 12.13 -21.62
CA GLN A 243 -0.89 10.85 -20.93
C GLN A 243 -0.54 11.00 -19.45
N ASP A 244 -1.28 10.32 -18.58
CA ASP A 244 -1.01 10.25 -17.14
C ASP A 244 0.43 9.79 -16.87
N PRO A 245 1.24 10.57 -16.13
CA PRO A 245 2.61 10.17 -15.78
C PRO A 245 2.65 8.99 -14.81
N ASP A 246 1.54 8.64 -14.15
CA ASP A 246 1.46 7.51 -13.24
C ASP A 246 1.64 6.17 -13.96
N VAL A 247 2.19 5.22 -13.20
CA VAL A 247 2.29 3.82 -13.63
C VAL A 247 1.38 2.93 -12.79
N LEU A 248 1.00 1.79 -13.36
CA LEU A 248 0.24 0.76 -12.68
C LEU A 248 1.08 0.08 -11.59
N ASP A 249 0.41 -0.25 -10.49
CA ASP A 249 0.93 -1.06 -9.40
C ASP A 249 1.50 -2.38 -9.96
N THR A 250 2.65 -2.82 -9.45
CA THR A 250 3.27 -4.09 -9.88
C THR A 250 2.33 -5.28 -9.67
N TRP A 251 1.47 -5.22 -8.65
CA TRP A 251 0.46 -6.25 -8.41
C TRP A 251 -0.66 -6.25 -9.45
N PHE A 252 -0.87 -5.16 -10.19
CA PHE A 252 -1.82 -5.09 -11.30
C PHE A 252 -1.38 -5.98 -12.45
N SER A 253 -0.17 -5.78 -12.96
CA SER A 253 0.37 -6.65 -14.00
C SER A 253 0.58 -8.09 -13.50
N SER A 254 1.08 -8.27 -12.27
CA SER A 254 1.27 -9.62 -11.70
C SER A 254 -0.04 -10.37 -11.50
N GLY A 255 -1.14 -9.67 -11.25
CA GLY A 255 -2.48 -10.26 -11.16
C GLY A 255 -2.99 -10.80 -12.50
N LEU A 256 -2.48 -10.30 -13.62
CA LEU A 256 -2.82 -10.79 -14.97
C LEU A 256 -1.99 -12.00 -15.39
N PHE A 257 -1.02 -12.43 -14.58
CA PHE A 257 -0.06 -13.49 -14.92
C PHE A 257 -0.71 -14.77 -15.48
N PRO A 258 -1.79 -15.33 -14.90
CA PRO A 258 -2.42 -16.55 -15.42
C PRO A 258 -3.05 -16.40 -16.81
N LEU A 259 -3.28 -15.16 -17.26
CA LEU A 259 -3.86 -14.85 -18.57
C LEU A 259 -2.75 -14.45 -19.54
N SER A 260 -1.89 -13.51 -19.15
CA SER A 260 -0.89 -12.91 -20.05
C SER A 260 0.16 -13.90 -20.53
N VAL A 261 0.48 -14.93 -19.75
CA VAL A 261 1.43 -15.98 -20.17
C VAL A 261 0.83 -16.97 -21.17
N LEU A 262 -0.50 -16.98 -21.33
CA LEU A 262 -1.24 -17.85 -22.25
C LEU A 262 -1.76 -17.08 -23.47
N GLY A 263 -1.18 -15.92 -23.76
CA GLY A 263 -1.45 -15.12 -24.96
C GLY A 263 -2.68 -14.20 -24.90
N TRP A 264 -3.38 -14.12 -23.75
CA TRP A 264 -4.41 -13.09 -23.54
C TRP A 264 -3.81 -11.67 -23.62
N PRO A 265 -4.46 -10.70 -24.28
CA PRO A 265 -5.82 -10.74 -24.82
C PRO A 265 -5.95 -11.16 -26.29
N ASP A 266 -4.84 -11.47 -26.97
CA ASP A 266 -4.80 -11.67 -28.42
C ASP A 266 -4.98 -13.14 -28.80
N ASP A 267 -3.88 -13.90 -28.86
CA ASP A 267 -3.88 -15.30 -29.31
C ASP A 267 -4.11 -16.25 -28.12
N ALA A 268 -5.33 -16.80 -28.05
CA ALA A 268 -5.83 -17.53 -26.90
C ALA A 268 -5.88 -19.05 -27.09
N GLU A 269 -5.10 -19.65 -28.01
CA GLU A 269 -5.05 -21.12 -28.13
C GLU A 269 -4.58 -21.79 -26.84
N ASP A 270 -3.46 -21.32 -26.28
CA ASP A 270 -2.94 -21.80 -24.99
C ASP A 270 -3.90 -21.48 -23.84
N LEU A 271 -4.55 -20.31 -23.87
CA LEU A 271 -5.55 -19.94 -22.87
C LEU A 271 -6.71 -20.95 -22.88
N LYS A 272 -7.23 -21.31 -24.06
CA LYS A 272 -8.32 -22.30 -24.17
C LYS A 272 -7.89 -23.70 -23.72
N ALA A 273 -6.63 -24.07 -23.98
CA ALA A 273 -6.12 -25.40 -23.67
C ALA A 273 -5.77 -25.56 -22.17
N PHE A 274 -5.22 -24.52 -21.54
CA PHE A 274 -4.58 -24.63 -20.23
C PHE A 274 -5.24 -23.79 -19.13
N TYR A 275 -6.24 -22.97 -19.45
CA TYR A 275 -7.01 -22.23 -18.46
C TYR A 275 -8.31 -22.96 -18.11
N PRO A 276 -8.58 -23.25 -16.82
CA PRO A 276 -7.77 -22.89 -15.64
C PRO A 276 -6.67 -23.90 -15.32
N THR A 277 -5.61 -23.44 -14.69
CA THR A 277 -4.45 -24.30 -14.35
C THR A 277 -4.74 -25.21 -13.14
N SER A 278 -3.95 -26.28 -12.99
CA SER A 278 -4.20 -27.28 -11.94
C SER A 278 -3.79 -26.81 -10.53
N VAL A 279 -2.59 -26.24 -10.39
CA VAL A 279 -1.98 -25.90 -9.09
C VAL A 279 -1.16 -24.61 -9.21
N LEU A 280 -1.39 -23.66 -8.30
CA LEU A 280 -0.46 -22.57 -8.00
C LEU A 280 0.31 -22.90 -6.72
N GLU A 281 1.63 -22.88 -6.79
CA GLU A 281 2.52 -23.01 -5.61
C GLU A 281 3.12 -21.65 -5.25
N THR A 282 2.98 -21.21 -4.00
CA THR A 282 3.59 -19.96 -3.54
C THR A 282 3.71 -19.85 -2.03
N GLY A 283 4.39 -18.82 -1.52
CA GLY A 283 4.43 -18.50 -0.09
C GLY A 283 3.13 -17.84 0.39
N HIS A 284 2.73 -18.12 1.62
CA HIS A 284 1.52 -17.53 2.21
C HIS A 284 1.57 -16.00 2.38
N ASP A 285 2.76 -15.37 2.29
CA ASP A 285 2.95 -13.93 2.46
C ASP A 285 2.39 -13.08 1.32
N ILE A 286 2.15 -13.67 0.15
CA ILE A 286 1.58 -12.99 -1.02
C ILE A 286 0.19 -13.49 -1.42
N LEU A 287 -0.48 -14.21 -0.51
CA LEU A 287 -1.86 -14.68 -0.69
C LEU A 287 -2.82 -13.54 -1.10
N PHE A 288 -2.70 -12.36 -0.48
CA PHE A 288 -3.61 -11.23 -0.74
C PHE A 288 -3.13 -10.26 -1.81
N PHE A 289 -1.81 -10.07 -1.90
CA PHE A 289 -1.23 -9.14 -2.87
C PHE A 289 -1.16 -9.75 -4.28
N TRP A 290 -1.06 -11.07 -4.39
CA TRP A 290 -0.92 -11.76 -5.67
C TRP A 290 -2.04 -12.76 -5.94
N VAL A 291 -2.21 -13.79 -5.10
CA VAL A 291 -3.17 -14.88 -5.37
C VAL A 291 -4.59 -14.35 -5.46
N ALA A 292 -5.04 -13.53 -4.51
CA ALA A 292 -6.35 -12.89 -4.55
C ALA A 292 -6.55 -12.03 -5.80
N ARG A 293 -5.53 -11.28 -6.22
CA ARG A 293 -5.59 -10.45 -7.44
C ARG A 293 -5.70 -11.29 -8.70
N MET A 294 -4.94 -12.38 -8.78
CA MET A 294 -5.06 -13.36 -9.87
C MET A 294 -6.45 -13.98 -9.94
N VAL A 295 -7.04 -14.33 -8.79
CA VAL A 295 -8.40 -14.90 -8.77
C VAL A 295 -9.44 -13.87 -9.20
N MET A 296 -9.35 -12.64 -8.70
CA MET A 296 -10.24 -11.55 -9.09
C MET A 296 -10.19 -11.28 -10.61
N PHE A 297 -8.99 -11.10 -11.17
CA PHE A 297 -8.83 -10.84 -12.60
C PHE A 297 -9.12 -12.06 -13.46
N GLY A 298 -8.73 -13.25 -13.01
CA GLY A 298 -9.02 -14.50 -13.69
C GLY A 298 -10.52 -14.70 -13.90
N ILE A 299 -11.32 -14.53 -12.84
CA ILE A 299 -12.77 -14.66 -12.95
C ILE A 299 -13.35 -13.54 -13.84
N LYS A 300 -12.90 -12.30 -13.65
CA LYS A 300 -13.47 -11.15 -14.35
C LYS A 300 -13.15 -11.10 -15.85
N LEU A 301 -11.93 -11.49 -16.23
CA LEU A 301 -11.40 -11.36 -17.60
C LEU A 301 -11.29 -12.70 -18.32
N GLY A 302 -10.95 -13.77 -17.59
CA GLY A 302 -10.81 -15.13 -18.11
C GLY A 302 -12.07 -16.00 -17.96
N GLY A 303 -13.05 -15.58 -17.17
CA GLY A 303 -14.35 -16.24 -17.02
C GLY A 303 -14.40 -17.41 -16.04
N ASP A 304 -13.28 -17.86 -15.49
CA ASP A 304 -13.20 -18.89 -14.44
C ASP A 304 -12.09 -18.55 -13.42
N VAL A 305 -11.91 -19.35 -12.37
CA VAL A 305 -10.76 -19.21 -11.46
C VAL A 305 -9.44 -19.48 -12.22
N PRO A 306 -8.33 -18.80 -11.93
CA PRO A 306 -7.05 -19.03 -12.62
C PRO A 306 -6.39 -20.39 -12.33
N PHE A 307 -6.73 -21.00 -11.19
CA PHE A 307 -6.19 -22.28 -10.74
C PHE A 307 -7.22 -23.04 -9.89
N ARG A 308 -7.20 -24.37 -9.97
CA ARG A 308 -8.07 -25.24 -9.15
C ARG A 308 -7.55 -25.43 -7.72
N LYS A 309 -6.24 -25.36 -7.50
CA LYS A 309 -5.62 -25.53 -6.18
C LYS A 309 -4.54 -24.46 -5.95
N VAL A 310 -4.50 -23.91 -4.75
CA VAL A 310 -3.43 -23.05 -4.25
C VAL A 310 -2.71 -23.79 -3.14
N TYR A 311 -1.42 -24.04 -3.33
CA TYR A 311 -0.56 -24.60 -2.30
C TYR A 311 0.35 -23.50 -1.73
N LEU A 312 0.13 -23.21 -0.45
CA LEU A 312 0.82 -22.18 0.31
C LEU A 312 1.90 -22.79 1.19
N HIS A 313 3.15 -22.76 0.70
CA HIS A 313 4.28 -23.28 1.45
C HIS A 313 4.72 -22.30 2.57
N PRO A 314 5.39 -22.81 3.63
CA PRO A 314 6.01 -21.99 4.65
C PRO A 314 7.13 -21.10 4.12
N LEU A 315 7.48 -20.06 4.87
CA LEU A 315 8.63 -19.20 4.56
C LEU A 315 9.90 -19.77 5.17
N ILE A 316 11.00 -19.73 4.40
CA ILE A 316 12.32 -20.07 4.92
C ILE A 316 12.78 -18.94 5.87
N ARG A 317 13.23 -19.33 7.06
CA ARG A 317 13.67 -18.44 8.14
C ARG A 317 15.15 -18.68 8.43
N ASP A 318 15.82 -17.67 8.95
CA ASP A 318 17.18 -17.82 9.48
C ASP A 318 17.19 -18.64 10.79
N ALA A 319 18.37 -18.91 11.32
CA ALA A 319 18.53 -19.72 12.54
C ALA A 319 17.88 -19.09 13.79
N HIS A 320 17.54 -17.80 13.72
CA HIS A 320 16.85 -17.05 14.78
C HIS A 320 15.33 -16.95 14.55
N GLY A 321 14.80 -17.63 13.53
CA GLY A 321 13.37 -17.63 13.21
C GLY A 321 12.88 -16.36 12.51
N ARG A 322 13.77 -15.46 12.07
CA ARG A 322 13.42 -14.26 11.29
C ARG A 322 13.26 -14.64 9.83
N LYS A 323 12.32 -14.00 9.12
CA LYS A 323 12.15 -14.19 7.67
C LYS A 323 13.46 -13.84 6.96
N MET A 324 13.95 -14.73 6.08
CA MET A 324 15.10 -14.37 5.24
C MET A 324 14.71 -13.25 4.28
N SER A 325 15.44 -12.15 4.30
CA SER A 325 15.17 -11.01 3.41
C SER A 325 16.43 -10.21 3.08
N LYS A 326 16.49 -9.71 1.86
CA LYS A 326 17.64 -8.92 1.39
C LYS A 326 17.88 -7.65 2.22
N SER A 327 16.85 -7.11 2.88
CA SER A 327 16.94 -5.93 3.76
C SER A 327 17.57 -6.25 5.12
N LEU A 328 17.36 -7.45 5.65
CA LEU A 328 18.00 -7.90 6.89
C LEU A 328 19.42 -8.43 6.64
N GLY A 329 19.79 -8.73 5.40
CA GLY A 329 21.11 -9.27 5.06
C GLY A 329 21.31 -10.74 5.47
N ASN A 330 20.28 -11.39 6.00
CA ASN A 330 20.27 -12.78 6.47
C ASN A 330 19.93 -13.79 5.34
N VAL A 331 20.22 -13.44 4.08
CA VAL A 331 19.92 -14.31 2.92
C VAL A 331 21.14 -15.16 2.61
N ILE A 332 20.94 -16.48 2.61
CA ILE A 332 21.90 -17.44 2.09
C ILE A 332 21.61 -17.64 0.60
N ASP A 333 22.65 -17.57 -0.24
CA ASP A 333 22.53 -17.85 -1.66
C ASP A 333 22.38 -19.37 -1.86
N PRO A 334 21.37 -19.86 -2.60
CA PRO A 334 21.27 -21.29 -2.89
C PRO A 334 22.54 -21.86 -3.54
N LEU A 335 23.25 -21.06 -4.34
CA LEU A 335 24.51 -21.50 -4.98
C LEU A 335 25.64 -21.71 -3.96
N ASP A 336 25.60 -20.98 -2.84
CA ASP A 336 26.56 -21.14 -1.74
C ASP A 336 26.33 -22.43 -0.97
N VAL A 337 25.08 -22.92 -0.93
CA VAL A 337 24.75 -24.22 -0.35
C VAL A 337 25.10 -25.35 -1.32
N ILE A 338 24.86 -25.15 -2.62
CA ILE A 338 25.14 -26.16 -3.64
C ILE A 338 26.64 -26.40 -3.78
N ASN A 339 27.42 -25.34 -3.97
CA ASN A 339 28.87 -25.43 -4.28
C ASN A 339 29.77 -25.32 -3.05
N GLY A 340 29.19 -24.98 -1.89
CA GLY A 340 29.94 -24.58 -0.71
C GLY A 340 30.54 -23.18 -0.85
N ILE A 341 30.85 -22.55 0.28
CA ILE A 341 31.51 -21.25 0.34
C ILE A 341 32.24 -21.09 1.67
N THR A 342 33.42 -20.46 1.67
CA THR A 342 34.12 -20.13 2.93
C THR A 342 33.46 -18.95 3.64
N ILE A 343 33.73 -18.79 4.93
CA ILE A 343 33.24 -17.65 5.71
C ILE A 343 33.73 -16.30 5.16
N GLU A 344 34.95 -16.24 4.63
CA GLU A 344 35.49 -15.05 3.95
C GLU A 344 34.70 -14.74 2.67
N GLY A 345 34.35 -15.79 1.91
CA GLY A 345 33.51 -15.67 0.71
C GLY A 345 32.12 -15.11 1.02
N LEU A 346 31.47 -15.62 2.08
CA LEU A 346 30.16 -15.14 2.53
C LEU A 346 30.21 -13.66 2.93
N GLN A 347 31.23 -13.27 3.70
CA GLN A 347 31.39 -11.88 4.14
C GLN A 347 31.67 -10.94 2.97
N LYS A 348 32.48 -11.38 2.00
CA LYS A 348 32.75 -10.60 0.80
C LYS A 348 31.48 -10.37 -0.02
N LYS A 349 30.66 -11.41 -0.24
CA LYS A 349 29.37 -11.28 -0.94
C LYS A 349 28.41 -10.36 -0.19
N LEU A 350 28.38 -10.42 1.14
CA LEU A 350 27.56 -9.53 1.97
C LEU A 350 28.00 -8.07 1.81
N GLU A 351 29.30 -7.78 1.89
CA GLU A 351 29.85 -6.44 1.65
C GLU A 351 29.49 -5.91 0.26
N GLU A 352 29.65 -6.73 -0.79
CA GLU A 352 29.31 -6.35 -2.16
C GLU A 352 27.81 -6.05 -2.33
N LYS A 353 26.95 -6.87 -1.72
CA LYS A 353 25.48 -6.68 -1.74
C LYS A 353 25.08 -5.39 -0.99
N MET A 354 25.73 -5.07 0.12
CA MET A 354 25.42 -3.87 0.92
C MET A 354 26.03 -2.59 0.31
N LYS A 355 27.20 -2.66 -0.34
CA LYS A 355 27.77 -1.54 -1.12
C LYS A 355 26.79 -1.02 -2.18
N LYS A 356 25.99 -1.90 -2.78
CA LYS A 356 24.99 -1.55 -3.81
C LYS A 356 23.70 -0.90 -3.26
N ARG A 357 23.52 -0.81 -1.94
CA ARG A 357 22.23 -0.45 -1.30
C ARG A 357 22.31 0.71 -0.29
N ASP A 358 23.34 1.54 -0.40
CA ASP A 358 23.81 2.45 0.65
C ASP A 358 24.20 1.71 1.94
N LEU A 359 25.45 1.89 2.33
CA LEU A 359 26.09 1.12 3.42
C LEU A 359 25.57 1.55 4.79
N ASP A 360 24.68 0.76 5.38
CA ASP A 360 24.45 0.76 6.82
C ASP A 360 25.56 -0.05 7.50
N LEU A 361 26.61 0.65 7.94
CA LEU A 361 27.82 0.05 8.53
C LEU A 361 27.50 -0.77 9.81
N ASN A 362 26.47 -0.37 10.56
CA ASN A 362 26.07 -1.08 11.76
C ASN A 362 25.40 -2.41 11.41
N LYS A 363 24.47 -2.41 10.44
CA LYS A 363 23.85 -3.66 9.97
C LYS A 363 24.87 -4.61 9.35
N LEU A 364 25.84 -4.09 8.60
CA LEU A 364 26.91 -4.92 8.03
C LEU A 364 27.73 -5.60 9.13
N LYS A 365 28.09 -4.87 10.19
CA LYS A 365 28.86 -5.42 11.31
C LYS A 365 28.09 -6.53 12.02
N VAL A 366 26.83 -6.28 12.37
CA VAL A 366 25.96 -7.27 13.03
C VAL A 366 25.80 -8.51 12.15
N ALA A 367 25.49 -8.34 10.86
CA ALA A 367 25.30 -9.46 9.94
C ALA A 367 26.58 -10.31 9.76
N LYS A 368 27.76 -9.69 9.74
CA LYS A 368 29.04 -10.44 9.72
C LYS A 368 29.29 -11.22 11.01
N GLU A 369 28.97 -10.64 12.16
CA GLU A 369 29.10 -11.32 13.46
C GLU A 369 28.13 -12.51 13.56
N GLU A 370 26.90 -12.36 13.06
CA GLU A 370 25.92 -13.44 12.95
C GLU A 370 26.44 -14.55 12.00
N GLN A 371 26.91 -14.20 10.80
CA GLN A 371 27.48 -15.18 9.85
C GLN A 371 28.65 -15.97 10.43
N LYS A 372 29.55 -15.33 11.20
CA LYS A 372 30.66 -16.04 11.85
C LYS A 372 30.19 -17.03 12.92
N LYS A 373 29.11 -16.71 13.63
CA LYS A 373 28.53 -17.59 14.64
C LYS A 373 27.80 -18.78 14.01
N GLU A 374 27.06 -18.54 12.93
CA GLU A 374 26.26 -19.55 12.25
C GLU A 374 27.11 -20.46 11.34
N PHE A 375 28.07 -19.89 10.62
CA PHE A 375 28.90 -20.59 9.63
C PHE A 375 30.40 -20.40 9.91
N PRO A 376 30.91 -20.86 11.07
CA PRO A 376 32.30 -20.61 11.48
C PRO A 376 33.33 -21.14 10.47
N ASN A 377 33.00 -22.23 9.77
CA ASN A 377 33.84 -22.85 8.75
C ASN A 377 33.34 -22.59 7.32
N GLY A 378 32.38 -21.67 7.14
CA GLY A 378 31.62 -21.51 5.90
C GLY A 378 30.47 -22.52 5.76
N ILE A 379 29.87 -22.58 4.56
CA ILE A 379 28.83 -23.55 4.20
C ILE A 379 29.49 -24.69 3.42
N PRO A 380 29.37 -25.95 3.87
CA PRO A 380 29.93 -27.08 3.14
C PRO A 380 29.17 -27.33 1.84
N GLU A 381 29.88 -27.83 0.83
CA GLU A 381 29.28 -28.25 -0.43
C GLU A 381 28.28 -29.39 -0.20
N CYS A 382 27.02 -29.18 -0.59
CA CYS A 382 25.95 -30.17 -0.43
C CYS A 382 25.47 -30.74 -1.77
N GLY A 383 25.82 -30.12 -2.91
CA GLY A 383 25.32 -30.51 -4.23
C GLY A 383 23.83 -30.22 -4.43
N THR A 384 23.35 -30.39 -5.66
CA THR A 384 21.97 -30.04 -6.05
C THR A 384 20.92 -31.00 -5.48
N VAL A 385 21.23 -32.30 -5.40
CA VAL A 385 20.29 -33.34 -4.96
C VAL A 385 19.96 -33.22 -3.46
N VAL A 386 20.97 -32.94 -2.62
CA VAL A 386 20.77 -32.79 -1.17
C VAL A 386 20.06 -31.47 -0.85
N PHE A 387 20.30 -30.40 -1.61
CA PHE A 387 19.56 -29.14 -1.47
C PHE A 387 18.05 -29.32 -1.70
N VAL A 388 17.67 -30.05 -2.76
CA VAL A 388 16.28 -30.37 -3.05
C VAL A 388 15.67 -31.26 -1.95
N LEU A 389 16.41 -32.25 -1.44
CA LEU A 389 15.94 -33.11 -0.35
C LEU A 389 15.78 -32.36 0.98
N LEU A 390 16.68 -31.43 1.33
CA LEU A 390 16.53 -30.54 2.49
C LEU A 390 15.28 -29.66 2.36
N TRP A 391 14.99 -29.16 1.16
CA TRP A 391 13.78 -28.38 0.88
C TRP A 391 12.50 -29.22 1.06
N PHE A 392 12.48 -30.47 0.58
CA PHE A 392 11.36 -31.40 0.78
C PHE A 392 11.22 -31.91 2.22
N HIS A 393 12.33 -32.14 2.93
CA HIS A 393 12.30 -32.63 4.32
C HIS A 393 11.78 -31.55 5.29
N ILE A 394 12.09 -30.27 5.03
CA ILE A 394 11.52 -29.13 5.75
C ILE A 394 10.00 -29.01 5.51
N GLN A 395 9.51 -29.33 4.30
CA GLN A 395 8.07 -29.33 4.04
C GLN A 395 7.33 -30.53 4.66
N LEU A 396 7.90 -31.74 4.62
CA LEU A 396 7.26 -32.95 5.15
C LEU A 396 7.21 -33.03 6.68
N SER A 397 8.18 -32.42 7.37
CA SER A 397 8.21 -32.36 8.84
C SER A 397 7.21 -31.36 9.44
N LEU A 398 6.61 -30.49 8.61
CA LEU A 398 5.52 -29.58 9.00
C LEU A 398 4.11 -30.12 8.65
N ILE A 399 4.03 -31.28 7.98
CA ILE A 399 2.77 -31.94 7.58
C ILE A 399 2.43 -33.13 8.51
N LYS A 400 3.31 -33.49 9.43
CA LYS A 400 3.01 -34.34 10.60
C LYS A 400 2.83 -33.47 11.83
#